data_AF-A0A401RNZ8-F1
#
_entry.id   AF-A0A401RNZ8-F1
#
_cell.length_a   1.000
_cell.length_b   1.000
_cell.length_c   1.000
_cell.angle_alpha   90.00
_cell.angle_beta   90.00
_cell.angle_gamma   90.00
#
_symmetry.space_group_name_H-M   'P 1'
#
loop_
_entity.id
_entity.type
_entity.pdbx_description
1 polymer ?
#
loop_
_entity_poly.entity_id
_entity_poly.type
_entity_poly.pdbx_seq_one_letter_code
_entity_poly.pdbx_strand_id
1 'polypeptide(L)'
;MELCECDIGLGEWDTGLGECDIGLGEWDTGLGELDIRLGVWDIRLGMRNIGLGELVVWDIGLGVWEYGLGVWEYGLGMWDIGLAVWNIGLGEWAIGLGEWDIGLGEWAIGLGEWAIELGESDIGLDETDIGLGL
;
A
#
# COMPACT_ATOMS: atom_id res chain seq x y z
N MET A 1 -27.83 -14.30 6.45
CA MET A 1 -26.73 -14.79 5.60
C MET A 1 -26.80 -13.87 4.39
N GLU A 2 -26.29 -12.64 4.57
CA GLU A 2 -26.15 -11.70 3.46
C GLU A 2 -25.12 -12.33 2.52
N LEU A 3 -25.51 -12.43 1.25
CA LEU A 3 -24.59 -12.82 0.20
C LEU A 3 -23.69 -11.60 0.03
N CYS A 4 -22.45 -11.72 0.49
CA CYS A 4 -21.39 -10.77 0.18
C CYS A 4 -21.32 -10.64 -1.35
N GLU A 5 -21.46 -9.43 -1.86
CA GLU A 5 -21.28 -9.14 -3.29
C GLU A 5 -19.77 -9.06 -3.53
N CYS A 6 -19.21 -10.15 -4.08
CA CYS A 6 -17.83 -10.21 -4.56
C CYS A 6 -17.81 -9.96 -6.06
N ASP A 7 -17.11 -8.93 -6.50
CA ASP A 7 -16.84 -8.69 -7.92
C ASP A 7 -15.42 -9.16 -8.28
N ILE A 8 -15.32 -9.85 -9.42
CA ILE A 8 -14.03 -10.32 -9.97
C ILE A 8 -13.88 -9.74 -11.38
N GLY A 9 -12.89 -8.86 -11.56
CA GLY A 9 -12.47 -8.31 -12.84
C GLY A 9 -11.34 -9.14 -13.47
N LEU A 10 -11.37 -9.27 -14.80
CA LEU A 10 -10.28 -9.86 -15.59
C LEU A 10 -10.18 -9.08 -16.91
N GLY A 11 -9.13 -8.29 -17.12
CA GLY A 11 -9.01 -7.52 -18.34
C GLY A 11 -7.84 -6.55 -18.38
N GLU A 12 -7.75 -5.76 -19.46
CA GLU A 12 -6.80 -4.65 -19.52
C GLU A 12 -7.22 -3.52 -18.56
N TRP A 13 -8.53 -3.39 -18.33
CA TRP A 13 -9.16 -2.40 -17.47
C TRP A 13 -10.25 -3.07 -16.65
N ASP A 14 -10.09 -3.12 -15.33
CA ASP A 14 -11.11 -3.61 -14.43
C ASP A 14 -11.53 -2.55 -13.41
N THR A 15 -12.81 -2.56 -13.05
CA THR A 15 -13.36 -1.70 -12.00
C THR A 15 -14.30 -2.49 -11.11
N GLY A 16 -13.95 -2.63 -9.83
CA GLY A 16 -14.78 -3.27 -8.81
C GLY A 16 -15.46 -2.23 -7.91
N LEU A 17 -16.68 -2.52 -7.48
CA LEU A 17 -17.42 -1.72 -6.50
C LEU A 17 -18.22 -2.67 -5.61
N GLY A 18 -17.76 -2.96 -4.41
CA GLY A 18 -18.45 -3.93 -3.57
C GLY A 18 -17.93 -4.08 -2.16
N GLU A 19 -18.39 -5.10 -1.44
CA GLU A 19 -17.78 -5.45 -0.16
C GLU A 19 -16.40 -6.09 -0.39
N CYS A 20 -16.22 -6.82 -1.49
CA CYS A 20 -14.99 -7.52 -1.84
C CYS A 20 -14.74 -7.45 -3.35
N ASP A 21 -13.67 -6.76 -3.75
CA ASP A 21 -13.28 -6.60 -5.14
C ASP A 21 -11.94 -7.32 -5.40
N ILE A 22 -11.88 -8.12 -6.48
CA ILE A 22 -10.64 -8.77 -6.92
C ILE A 22 -10.36 -8.39 -8.37
N GLY A 23 -9.27 -7.67 -8.61
CA GLY A 23 -8.81 -7.24 -9.93
C GLY A 23 -7.58 -8.02 -10.43
N LEU A 24 -7.57 -8.32 -11.73
CA LEU A 24 -6.44 -8.94 -12.42
C LEU A 24 -6.29 -8.29 -13.80
N GLY A 25 -5.58 -7.17 -13.85
CA GLY A 25 -5.44 -6.42 -15.08
C GLY A 25 -4.23 -5.51 -15.20
N GLU A 26 -4.16 -4.78 -16.32
CA GLU A 26 -3.11 -3.77 -16.49
C GLU A 26 -3.45 -2.51 -15.68
N TRP A 27 -4.73 -2.17 -15.61
CA TRP A 27 -5.29 -1.03 -14.89
C TRP A 27 -6.52 -1.44 -14.10
N ASP A 28 -6.38 -1.49 -12.79
CA ASP A 28 -7.48 -1.85 -11.91
C ASP A 28 -7.83 -0.63 -11.04
N THR A 29 -9.14 -0.32 -10.89
CA THR A 29 -9.66 0.67 -9.90
C THR A 29 -10.77 0.07 -9.02
N GLY A 30 -10.79 0.31 -7.71
CA GLY A 30 -11.75 -0.36 -6.82
C GLY A 30 -12.05 0.36 -5.55
N LEU A 31 -13.26 0.09 -5.05
CA LEU A 31 -13.82 0.78 -3.92
C LEU A 31 -14.70 -0.17 -3.10
N GLY A 32 -14.26 -0.48 -1.89
CA GLY A 32 -14.95 -1.48 -1.08
C GLY A 32 -14.45 -1.68 0.34
N GLU A 33 -14.93 -2.72 1.02
CA GLU A 33 -14.36 -3.09 2.33
C GLU A 33 -13.03 -3.83 2.17
N LEU A 34 -12.92 -4.68 1.16
CA LEU A 34 -11.72 -5.42 0.80
C LEU A 34 -11.43 -5.32 -0.70
N ASP A 35 -10.27 -4.80 -1.08
CA ASP A 35 -9.83 -4.74 -2.47
C ASP A 35 -8.49 -5.47 -2.64
N ILE A 36 -8.45 -6.48 -3.52
CA ILE A 36 -7.27 -7.30 -3.79
C ILE A 36 -6.89 -7.21 -5.26
N ARG A 37 -5.63 -6.85 -5.55
CA ARG A 37 -5.19 -6.65 -6.94
C ARG A 37 -3.85 -7.22 -7.24
N LEU A 38 -3.74 -7.72 -8.47
CA LEU A 38 -2.50 -8.21 -9.04
C LEU A 38 -2.40 -7.60 -10.45
N GLY A 39 -2.10 -6.30 -10.51
CA GLY A 39 -2.03 -5.56 -11.77
C GLY A 39 -0.72 -4.83 -12.01
N VAL A 40 -0.68 -3.94 -13.01
CA VAL A 40 0.48 -3.05 -13.26
C VAL A 40 0.25 -1.70 -12.58
N TRP A 41 -0.98 -1.21 -12.63
CA TRP A 41 -1.45 0.03 -12.04
C TRP A 41 -2.71 -0.23 -11.23
N ASP A 42 -2.57 -0.16 -9.91
CA ASP A 42 -3.65 -0.48 -8.98
C ASP A 42 -4.02 0.76 -8.15
N ILE A 43 -5.30 1.13 -8.17
CA ILE A 43 -5.85 2.19 -7.30
C ILE A 43 -6.98 1.63 -6.45
N ARG A 44 -6.79 1.66 -5.14
CA ARG A 44 -7.66 0.96 -4.17
C ARG A 44 -8.14 1.92 -3.10
N LEU A 45 -9.43 1.89 -2.79
CA LEU A 45 -10.06 2.77 -1.81
C LEU A 45 -10.97 1.96 -0.90
N GLY A 46 -10.63 1.80 0.37
CA GLY A 46 -11.41 0.87 1.18
C GLY A 46 -11.01 0.74 2.63
N MET A 47 -11.59 -0.23 3.34
CA MET A 47 -11.12 -0.53 4.69
C MET A 47 -9.81 -1.30 4.66
N ARG A 48 -9.69 -2.27 3.75
CA ARG A 48 -8.52 -3.12 3.59
C ARG A 48 -8.18 -3.24 2.12
N ASN A 49 -6.97 -2.87 1.78
CA ASN A 49 -6.49 -2.91 0.43
C ASN A 49 -5.24 -3.81 0.44
N ILE A 50 -5.21 -4.84 -0.41
CA ILE A 50 -4.02 -5.67 -0.65
C ILE A 50 -3.60 -5.67 -2.14
N GLY A 51 -2.39 -5.22 -2.45
CA GLY A 51 -1.81 -5.23 -3.79
C GLY A 51 -0.62 -6.17 -3.81
N LEU A 52 -0.63 -7.19 -4.65
CA LEU A 52 0.44 -8.18 -4.71
C LEU A 52 0.90 -8.37 -6.15
N GLY A 53 2.15 -8.12 -6.48
CA GLY A 53 2.67 -8.62 -7.74
C GLY A 53 4.07 -8.17 -8.10
N GLU A 54 4.81 -9.07 -8.74
CA GLU A 54 6.10 -8.75 -9.38
C GLU A 54 5.93 -7.77 -10.56
N LEU A 55 4.69 -7.62 -11.06
CA LEU A 55 4.32 -6.70 -12.15
C LEU A 55 3.63 -5.42 -11.69
N VAL A 56 3.33 -5.26 -10.39
CA VAL A 56 2.75 -4.01 -9.87
C VAL A 56 3.83 -2.95 -9.92
N VAL A 57 3.75 -2.10 -10.94
CA VAL A 57 4.69 -0.99 -11.10
C VAL A 57 4.25 0.14 -10.20
N TRP A 58 2.94 0.38 -10.08
CA TRP A 58 2.37 1.42 -9.24
C TRP A 58 1.17 0.91 -8.47
N ASP A 59 1.27 1.05 -7.15
CA ASP A 59 0.21 0.69 -6.23
C ASP A 59 -0.15 1.90 -5.38
N ILE A 60 -1.42 2.29 -5.41
CA ILE A 60 -1.93 3.43 -4.63
C ILE A 60 -3.16 2.97 -3.86
N GLY A 61 -3.04 2.98 -2.54
CA GLY A 61 -4.09 2.56 -1.64
C GLY A 61 -4.45 3.64 -0.63
N LEU A 62 -5.75 3.95 -0.48
CA LEU A 62 -6.24 4.72 0.66
C LEU A 62 -7.22 3.88 1.48
N GLY A 63 -6.93 3.70 2.76
CA GLY A 63 -7.78 2.88 3.60
C GLY A 63 -7.44 2.85 5.07
N VAL A 64 -8.00 1.91 5.84
CA VAL A 64 -7.57 1.71 7.23
C VAL A 64 -6.31 0.87 7.26
N TRP A 65 -6.25 -0.15 6.39
CA TRP A 65 -5.13 -1.07 6.24
C TRP A 65 -4.69 -1.13 4.78
N GLU A 66 -3.46 -0.73 4.54
CA GLU A 66 -2.78 -0.84 3.25
C GLU A 66 -1.68 -1.89 3.34
N TYR A 67 -1.69 -2.77 2.34
CA TYR A 67 -0.63 -3.73 2.08
C TYR A 67 -0.31 -3.70 0.59
N GLY A 68 0.95 -3.47 0.25
CA GLY A 68 1.42 -3.50 -1.12
C GLY A 68 2.74 -4.24 -1.27
N LEU A 69 2.92 -4.81 -2.45
CA LEU A 69 4.15 -5.44 -2.91
C LEU A 69 4.34 -5.04 -4.37
N GLY A 70 5.40 -4.30 -4.68
CA GLY A 70 5.60 -3.80 -6.05
C GLY A 70 6.91 -3.04 -6.26
N VAL A 71 6.93 -2.17 -7.27
CA VAL A 71 8.06 -1.27 -7.53
C VAL A 71 7.84 0.09 -6.86
N TRP A 72 6.64 0.64 -7.00
CA TRP A 72 6.21 1.87 -6.35
C TRP A 72 4.94 1.62 -5.56
N GLU A 73 4.97 1.98 -4.28
CA GLU A 73 3.85 1.81 -3.39
C GLU A 73 3.57 3.10 -2.62
N TYR A 74 2.30 3.50 -2.62
CA TYR A 74 1.79 4.66 -1.92
C TYR A 74 0.58 4.25 -1.10
N GLY A 75 0.76 4.16 0.20
CA GLY A 75 -0.35 3.93 1.11
C GLY A 75 -0.70 5.19 1.91
N LEU A 76 -1.98 5.30 2.23
CA LEU A 76 -2.46 6.26 3.21
C LEU A 76 -3.54 5.59 4.05
N GLY A 77 -3.25 5.38 5.33
CA GLY A 77 -4.19 4.73 6.22
C GLY A 77 -3.84 4.79 7.68
N MET A 78 -4.52 4.03 8.53
CA MET A 78 -4.04 3.88 9.92
C MET A 78 -2.79 3.00 9.94
N TRP A 79 -2.80 1.96 9.10
CA TRP A 79 -1.72 1.00 8.96
C TRP A 79 -1.34 0.91 7.50
N ASP A 80 -0.06 1.12 7.24
CA ASP A 80 0.51 1.07 5.92
C ASP A 80 1.79 0.24 5.97
N ILE A 81 1.79 -0.84 5.20
CA ILE A 81 2.86 -1.84 5.23
C ILE A 81 3.18 -2.22 3.80
N GLY A 82 4.41 -1.96 3.39
CA GLY A 82 4.76 -2.18 2.00
C GLY A 82 6.18 -2.63 1.75
N LEU A 83 6.32 -3.49 0.74
CA LEU A 83 7.62 -3.97 0.26
C LEU A 83 7.78 -3.55 -1.20
N ALA A 84 8.55 -2.50 -1.44
CA ALA A 84 8.73 -1.95 -2.78
C ALA A 84 10.09 -1.31 -2.95
N VAL A 85 10.56 -1.12 -4.18
CA VAL A 85 11.80 -0.33 -4.41
C VAL A 85 11.62 1.09 -3.86
N TRP A 86 10.42 1.65 -4.05
CA TRP A 86 9.99 2.91 -3.48
C TRP A 86 8.71 2.70 -2.69
N ASN A 87 8.76 2.92 -1.38
CA ASN A 87 7.61 2.90 -0.51
C ASN A 87 7.39 4.28 0.12
N ILE A 88 6.15 4.77 0.05
CA ILE A 88 5.73 5.97 0.74
C ILE A 88 4.48 5.62 1.53
N GLY A 89 4.62 5.64 2.86
CA GLY A 89 3.53 5.33 3.76
C GLY A 89 3.16 6.44 4.72
N LEU A 90 1.86 6.67 4.85
CA LEU A 90 1.28 7.75 5.65
C LEU A 90 0.21 7.19 6.57
N GLY A 91 0.43 7.23 7.89
CA GLY A 91 -0.54 6.69 8.83
C GLY A 91 -0.23 6.81 10.30
N GLU A 92 -0.96 6.12 11.17
CA GLU A 92 -0.48 5.96 12.55
C GLU A 92 0.75 5.03 12.58
N TRP A 93 0.74 4.03 11.71
CA TRP A 93 1.82 3.07 11.51
C TRP A 93 2.19 3.01 10.02
N ALA A 94 3.42 3.42 9.70
CA ALA A 94 3.99 3.34 8.37
C ALA A 94 5.23 2.44 8.40
N ILE A 95 5.21 1.33 7.66
CA ILE A 95 6.28 0.35 7.59
C ILE A 95 6.67 0.14 6.13
N GLY A 96 7.84 0.65 5.75
CA GLY A 96 8.44 0.48 4.43
C GLY A 96 9.61 -0.49 4.47
N LEU A 97 9.78 -1.24 3.38
CA LEU A 97 10.93 -2.11 3.12
C LEU A 97 11.32 -1.96 1.64
N GLY A 98 12.41 -1.26 1.37
CA GLY A 98 12.75 -0.87 0.00
C GLY A 98 14.17 -0.39 -0.24
N GLU A 99 14.44 0.15 -1.43
CA GLU A 99 15.66 0.97 -1.61
C GLU A 99 15.42 2.37 -1.03
N TRP A 100 14.18 2.87 -1.14
CA TRP A 100 13.72 4.17 -0.70
C TRP A 100 12.42 4.05 0.07
N ASP A 101 12.45 4.34 1.36
CA ASP A 101 11.29 4.31 2.25
C ASP A 101 11.01 5.69 2.84
N ILE A 102 9.75 6.13 2.80
CA ILE A 102 9.31 7.35 3.47
C ILE A 102 8.10 7.02 4.33
N GLY A 103 8.26 7.05 5.64
CA GLY A 103 7.19 6.81 6.61
C GLY A 103 6.85 8.08 7.38
N LEU A 104 5.59 8.53 7.33
CA LEU A 104 5.09 9.58 8.24
C LEU A 104 3.98 9.01 9.11
N GLY A 105 4.15 9.06 10.43
CA GLY A 105 3.15 8.57 11.36
C GLY A 105 3.49 8.69 12.84
N GLU A 106 2.67 8.13 13.74
CA GLU A 106 3.10 8.00 15.14
C GLU A 106 4.28 7.03 15.23
N TRP A 107 4.22 5.96 14.45
CA TRP A 107 5.23 4.92 14.31
C TRP A 107 5.65 4.81 12.85
N ALA A 108 6.92 5.09 12.58
CA ALA A 108 7.54 4.90 11.28
C ALA A 108 8.66 3.87 11.39
N ILE A 109 8.78 3.00 10.39
CA ILE A 109 9.84 2.01 10.25
C ILE A 109 10.18 1.90 8.77
N GLY A 110 11.42 2.12 8.39
CA GLY A 110 11.96 1.98 7.05
C GLY A 110 13.19 1.08 7.09
N LEU A 111 13.33 0.18 6.12
CA LEU A 111 14.55 -0.62 5.99
C LEU A 111 14.98 -0.69 4.52
N GLY A 112 16.11 -0.09 4.21
CA GLY A 112 16.59 0.16 2.86
C GLY A 112 17.93 0.85 2.76
N GLU A 113 18.24 1.38 1.58
CA GLU A 113 19.42 2.24 1.39
C GLU A 113 19.14 3.67 1.91
N TRP A 114 17.91 4.15 1.71
CA TRP A 114 17.45 5.48 2.07
C TRP A 114 16.12 5.39 2.82
N ALA A 115 16.07 5.90 4.06
CA ALA A 115 14.81 6.09 4.76
C ALA A 115 14.65 7.50 5.30
N ILE A 116 13.41 7.99 5.24
CA ILE A 116 12.99 9.23 5.88
C ILE A 116 11.79 8.93 6.74
N GLU A 117 11.94 9.10 8.04
CA GLU A 117 10.91 8.77 9.01
C GLU A 117 10.57 10.00 9.86
N LEU A 118 9.28 10.27 9.98
CA LEU A 118 8.78 11.35 10.81
C LEU A 118 7.66 10.83 11.70
N GLY A 119 7.95 10.75 12.99
CA GLY A 119 6.97 10.30 13.97
C GLY A 119 7.38 10.50 15.41
N GLU A 120 6.54 10.08 16.34
CA GLU A 120 6.93 10.02 17.76
C GLU A 120 7.91 8.87 18.02
N SER A 121 7.91 7.86 17.16
CA SER A 121 8.82 6.72 17.20
C SER A 121 9.22 6.29 15.80
N ASP A 122 10.51 6.41 15.50
CA ASP A 122 11.16 6.07 14.24
C ASP A 122 12.22 4.97 14.44
N ILE A 123 12.32 4.04 13.48
CA ILE A 123 13.32 2.97 13.43
C ILE A 123 13.75 2.76 11.97
N GLY A 124 14.81 3.45 11.56
CA GLY A 124 15.55 3.19 10.31
C GLY A 124 16.76 2.28 10.54
N LEU A 125 17.05 1.36 9.61
CA LEU A 125 18.31 0.58 9.60
C LEU A 125 19.01 0.69 8.26
N ASP A 126 19.34 1.92 7.89
CA ASP A 126 19.69 2.27 6.51
C ASP A 126 21.06 2.92 6.42
N GLU A 127 21.64 2.92 5.21
CA GLU A 127 22.90 3.64 4.98
C GLU A 127 22.71 5.15 5.19
N THR A 128 21.50 5.64 4.95
CA THR A 128 21.09 7.03 5.12
C THR A 128 19.70 7.13 5.75
N ASP A 129 19.68 7.13 7.08
CA ASP A 129 18.49 7.32 7.91
C ASP A 129 18.37 8.79 8.35
N ILE A 130 17.18 9.38 8.14
CA ILE A 130 16.79 10.72 8.62
C ILE A 130 15.48 10.59 9.42
N GLY A 131 15.61 10.21 10.69
CA GLY A 131 14.55 10.24 11.69
C GLY A 131 14.41 11.59 12.40
N LEU A 132 13.19 12.09 12.54
CA LEU A 132 12.84 13.27 13.35
C LEU A 132 11.77 12.90 14.39
N GLY A 133 12.18 12.15 15.42
CA GLY A 133 11.40 11.96 16.65
C GLY A 133 10.89 13.29 17.25
N LEU A 134 9.58 13.52 17.25
CA LEU A 134 8.91 14.71 17.82
C LEU A 134 8.50 14.54 19.29
#